data_AF-A0A3M6U5Q4-F1
#
_entry.id   AF-A0A3M6U5Q4-F1
#
_cell.length_a   1.000
_cell.length_b   1.000
_cell.length_c   1.000
_cell.angle_alpha   90.00
_cell.angle_beta   90.00
_cell.angle_gamma   90.00
#
_symmetry.space_group_name_H-M   'P 1'
#
loop_
_entity.id
_entity.type
_entity.pdbx_description
1 polymer ?
#
loop_
_entity_poly.entity_id
_entity_poly.type
_entity_poly.pdbx_seq_one_letter_code
_entity_poly.pdbx_strand_id
1 'polypeptide(L)'
;MRLEKCYFCSSTIYPGHGTVFVRNDCKLFRFCRSKCHKNFKMKRNPRKIKWTKAFRKAAGKELAMDSAFDFEKKRNVPVKYNRELWSNTVRAIKRIEEIRNKRQDLHIVNRLKPDKKVTEEAEIKEIKQGITLIGPPVEKRKLERKISQVMREPESMETEG
;
A
#
# COMPACT_ATOMS: atom_id res chain seq x y z
N MET A 1 -22.68 8.02 15.75
CA MET A 1 -22.41 7.91 14.30
C MET A 1 -21.27 6.90 14.08
N ARG A 2 -21.43 5.90 13.21
CA ARG A 2 -20.41 4.85 12.98
C ARG A 2 -19.90 4.89 11.56
N LEU A 3 -18.58 4.83 11.41
CA LEU A 3 -17.90 4.65 10.13
C LEU A 3 -17.84 3.16 9.82
N GLU A 4 -18.48 2.76 8.72
CA GLU A 4 -18.52 1.36 8.30
C GLU A 4 -17.45 1.07 7.25
N LYS A 5 -17.06 -0.20 7.11
CA LYS A 5 -16.16 -0.63 6.04
C LYS A 5 -16.96 -1.23 4.89
N CYS A 6 -16.58 -0.88 3.67
CA CYS A 6 -17.16 -1.50 2.48
C CYS A 6 -16.76 -2.96 2.37
N TYR A 7 -17.71 -3.83 2.04
CA TYR A 7 -17.49 -5.24 1.83
C TYR A 7 -16.47 -5.54 0.72
N PHE A 8 -16.49 -4.76 -0.36
CA PHE A 8 -15.68 -5.01 -1.55
C PHE A 8 -14.32 -4.29 -1.53
N CYS A 9 -14.34 -2.97 -1.30
CA CYS A 9 -13.17 -2.11 -1.38
C CYS A 9 -12.39 -2.04 -0.04
N SER A 10 -13.03 -2.40 1.08
CA SER A 10 -12.61 -2.13 2.47
C SER A 10 -12.34 -0.65 2.79
N SER A 11 -12.71 0.28 1.92
CA SER A 11 -12.70 1.72 2.21
C SER A 11 -13.78 2.08 3.23
N THR A 12 -13.55 3.18 3.94
CA THR A 12 -14.49 3.74 4.91
C THR A 12 -15.73 4.31 4.21
N ILE A 13 -16.90 4.06 4.78
CA ILE A 13 -18.20 4.56 4.34
C ILE A 13 -18.68 5.57 5.38
N TYR A 14 -18.89 6.80 4.94
CA TYR A 14 -19.51 7.84 5.75
C TYR A 14 -21.05 7.76 5.64
N PRO A 15 -21.79 8.18 6.67
CA PRO A 15 -23.25 8.25 6.61
C PRO A 15 -23.73 9.07 5.41
N GLY A 16 -24.84 8.65 4.81
CA GLY A 16 -25.37 9.23 3.57
C GLY A 16 -24.66 8.79 2.29
N HIS A 17 -23.59 7.99 2.37
CA HIS A 17 -22.87 7.51 1.19
C HIS A 17 -23.06 6.01 0.93
N GLY A 18 -23.07 5.67 -0.35
CA GLY A 18 -23.05 4.29 -0.82
C GLY A 18 -24.42 3.62 -0.80
N THR A 19 -24.41 2.29 -0.81
CA THR A 19 -25.63 1.48 -0.85
C THR A 19 -25.49 0.27 0.06
N VAL A 20 -26.59 -0.20 0.63
CA VAL A 20 -26.65 -1.42 1.44
C VAL A 20 -27.49 -2.46 0.71
N PHE A 21 -26.96 -3.66 0.58
CA PHE A 21 -27.69 -4.83 0.08
C PHE A 21 -27.91 -5.79 1.25
N VAL A 22 -29.18 -6.12 1.50
CA VAL A 22 -29.57 -7.13 2.49
C VAL A 22 -29.90 -8.40 1.74
N ARG A 23 -29.19 -9.48 2.07
CA ARG A 23 -29.44 -10.80 1.50
C ARG A 23 -30.42 -11.57 2.39
N ASN A 24 -31.12 -12.56 1.82
CA ASN A 24 -32.12 -13.38 2.52
C ASN A 24 -31.61 -14.07 3.80
N ASP A 25 -30.30 -14.29 3.93
CA ASP A 25 -29.67 -14.81 5.17
C ASP A 25 -29.42 -13.72 6.24
N CYS A 26 -30.16 -12.61 6.15
CA CYS A 26 -30.04 -11.43 7.01
C CYS A 26 -28.62 -10.81 7.02
N LYS A 27 -27.78 -11.11 6.02
CA LYS A 27 -26.43 -10.50 5.93
C LYS A 27 -26.50 -9.15 5.21
N LEU A 28 -25.93 -8.15 5.86
CA LEU A 28 -25.82 -6.80 5.33
C LEU A 28 -24.47 -6.62 4.61
N PHE A 29 -24.53 -6.29 3.32
CA PHE A 29 -23.38 -5.92 2.52
C PHE A 29 -23.42 -4.41 2.26
N ARG A 30 -22.47 -3.67 2.85
CA ARG A 30 -22.34 -2.22 2.64
C ARG A 30 -21.33 -1.95 1.54
N PHE A 31 -21.66 -1.05 0.61
CA PHE A 31 -20.80 -0.67 -0.51
C PHE A 31 -20.46 0.82 -0.51
N CYS A 32 -19.18 1.14 -0.70
CA CYS A 32 -18.68 2.52 -0.74
C CYS A 32 -19.21 3.29 -1.95
N ARG A 33 -19.33 2.65 -3.12
CA ARG A 33 -19.69 3.27 -4.41
C ARG A 33 -20.39 2.25 -5.32
N SER A 34 -21.06 2.73 -6.38
CA SER A 34 -21.71 1.89 -7.40
C SER A 34 -20.75 0.90 -8.07
N LYS A 35 -19.47 1.26 -8.28
CA LYS A 35 -18.42 0.35 -8.78
C LYS A 35 -18.31 -0.93 -7.95
N CYS A 36 -18.33 -0.82 -6.63
CA CYS A 36 -18.21 -1.97 -5.73
C CYS A 36 -19.47 -2.82 -5.74
N HIS A 37 -20.63 -2.17 -5.77
CA HIS A 37 -21.92 -2.84 -5.85
C HIS A 37 -22.09 -3.62 -7.18
N LYS A 38 -21.72 -3.01 -8.32
CA LYS A 38 -21.74 -3.67 -9.63
C LYS A 38 -20.79 -4.88 -9.68
N ASN A 39 -19.56 -4.75 -9.19
CA ASN A 39 -18.62 -5.87 -9.13
C ASN A 39 -19.13 -7.03 -8.25
N PHE A 40 -19.80 -6.70 -7.14
CA PHE A 40 -20.45 -7.70 -6.29
C PHE A 40 -21.60 -8.41 -7.02
N LYS A 41 -22.46 -7.67 -7.74
CA LYS A 41 -23.53 -8.26 -8.58
C LYS A 41 -22.97 -9.17 -9.68
N MET A 42 -21.84 -8.80 -10.28
CA MET A 42 -21.09 -9.62 -11.23
C MET A 42 -20.35 -10.80 -10.59
N LYS A 43 -20.54 -11.05 -9.28
CA LYS A 43 -19.91 -12.14 -8.52
C LYS A 43 -18.37 -12.16 -8.60
N ARG A 44 -17.74 -11.00 -8.82
CA ARG A 44 -16.28 -10.94 -8.88
C ARG A 44 -15.69 -11.09 -7.48
N ASN A 45 -14.64 -11.90 -7.34
CA ASN A 45 -13.99 -12.12 -6.06
C ASN A 45 -13.04 -10.94 -5.72
N PRO A 46 -13.26 -10.19 -4.61
CA PRO A 46 -12.39 -9.09 -4.21
C PRO A 46 -10.91 -9.50 -4.07
N ARG A 47 -10.63 -10.73 -3.64
CA ARG A 47 -9.26 -11.26 -3.48
C ARG A 47 -8.50 -11.42 -4.80
N LYS A 48 -9.19 -11.42 -5.94
CA LYS A 48 -8.57 -11.44 -7.28
C LYS A 48 -8.47 -10.05 -7.91
N ILE A 49 -9.14 -9.04 -7.34
CA ILE A 49 -9.16 -7.68 -7.89
C ILE A 49 -8.03 -6.84 -7.30
N LYS A 50 -7.04 -6.51 -8.14
CA LYS A 50 -5.75 -5.87 -7.79
C LYS A 50 -5.85 -4.59 -6.95
N TRP A 51 -6.87 -3.77 -7.15
CA TRP A 51 -7.02 -2.47 -6.47
C TRP A 51 -7.66 -2.57 -5.08
N THR A 52 -8.26 -3.70 -4.72
CA THR A 52 -8.91 -3.84 -3.41
C THR A 52 -7.89 -4.07 -2.30
N LYS A 53 -8.23 -3.64 -1.08
CA LYS A 53 -7.41 -3.93 0.11
C LYS A 53 -7.34 -5.43 0.42
N ALA A 54 -8.40 -6.18 0.12
CA ALA A 54 -8.42 -7.64 0.26
C ALA A 54 -7.34 -8.32 -0.59
N PHE A 55 -7.21 -7.95 -1.87
CA PHE A 55 -6.11 -8.43 -2.73
C PHE A 55 -4.75 -8.00 -2.18
N ARG A 56 -4.60 -6.73 -1.80
CA ARG A 56 -3.32 -6.19 -1.33
C ARG A 56 -2.80 -6.91 -0.08
N LYS A 57 -3.67 -7.23 0.88
CA LYS A 57 -3.32 -8.02 2.07
C LYS A 57 -2.97 -9.47 1.72
N ALA A 58 -3.77 -10.12 0.87
CA ALA A 58 -3.53 -11.50 0.47
C ALA A 58 -2.24 -11.68 -0.36
N ALA A 59 -1.89 -10.69 -1.17
CA ALA A 59 -0.69 -10.68 -2.01
C ALA A 59 0.55 -10.07 -1.31
N GLY A 60 0.52 -9.85 0.01
CA GLY A 60 1.66 -9.32 0.77
C GLY A 60 2.03 -7.86 0.50
N LYS A 61 1.18 -7.10 -0.23
CA LYS A 61 1.44 -5.69 -0.56
C LYS A 61 1.24 -4.74 0.63
N GLU A 62 0.51 -5.16 1.65
CA GLU A 62 0.27 -4.43 2.90
C GLU A 62 0.59 -5.33 4.08
N LEU A 63 0.97 -4.71 5.21
CA LEU A 63 1.17 -5.41 6.47
C LEU A 63 -0.14 -6.04 6.94
N ALA A 64 -0.16 -7.37 7.08
CA ALA A 64 -1.37 -8.13 7.40
C ALA A 64 -1.52 -8.41 8.90
N MET A 65 -0.41 -8.73 9.58
CA MET A 65 -0.36 -9.02 11.02
C MET A 65 0.51 -7.98 11.71
N ASP A 66 -0.08 -7.24 12.65
CA ASP A 66 0.62 -6.26 13.49
C ASP A 66 -0.20 -6.01 14.76
N SER A 67 0.49 -5.81 15.89
CA SER A 67 -0.16 -5.56 17.19
C SER A 67 -0.98 -4.27 17.22
N ALA A 68 -0.69 -3.28 16.36
CA ALA A 68 -1.49 -2.06 16.27
C ALA A 68 -2.91 -2.31 15.74
N PHE A 69 -3.14 -3.41 15.01
CA PHE A 69 -4.47 -3.73 14.48
C PHE A 69 -5.43 -4.28 15.55
N ASP A 70 -4.91 -4.85 16.64
CA ASP A 70 -5.73 -5.44 17.71
C ASP A 70 -6.55 -4.39 18.48
N PHE A 71 -6.16 -3.12 18.40
CA PHE A 71 -6.86 -2.01 19.01
C PHE A 71 -8.16 -1.63 18.28
N GLU A 72 -8.31 -1.94 16.97
CA GLU A 72 -9.53 -1.65 16.17
C GLU A 72 -10.63 -2.73 16.31
N LYS A 73 -10.65 -3.47 17.42
CA LYS A 73 -11.63 -4.55 17.64
C LYS A 73 -13.03 -4.03 17.97
N LYS A 74 -14.06 -4.72 17.48
CA LYS A 74 -15.46 -4.47 17.87
C LYS A 74 -15.67 -4.96 19.31
N ARG A 75 -16.01 -4.04 20.22
CA ARG A 75 -16.38 -4.38 21.61
C ARG A 75 -17.89 -4.60 21.68
N ASN A 76 -18.29 -5.79 22.14
CA ASN A 76 -19.71 -6.13 22.34
C ASN A 76 -20.19 -5.81 23.77
N VAL A 77 -19.26 -5.65 24.72
CA VAL A 77 -19.55 -5.29 26.11
C VAL A 77 -19.22 -3.80 26.31
N PRO A 78 -20.21 -2.96 26.70
CA PRO A 78 -19.95 -1.57 27.03
C PRO A 78 -19.28 -1.46 28.40
N VAL A 79 -18.48 -0.41 28.58
CA VAL A 79 -17.89 -0.04 29.88
C VAL A 79 -18.56 1.25 30.34
N LYS A 80 -18.77 1.40 31.66
CA LYS A 80 -19.28 2.65 32.23
C LYS A 80 -18.34 3.81 31.85
N TYR A 81 -18.91 4.96 31.51
CA TYR A 81 -18.14 6.14 31.17
C TYR A 81 -17.24 6.57 32.34
N ASN A 82 -15.96 6.78 32.05
CA ASN A 82 -14.99 7.41 32.94
C ASN A 82 -14.16 8.43 32.12
N ARG A 83 -14.09 9.67 32.59
CA ARG A 83 -13.42 10.79 31.92
C ARG A 83 -11.91 10.55 31.77
N GLU A 84 -11.25 10.02 32.79
CA GLU A 84 -9.81 9.75 32.77
C GLU A 84 -9.48 8.66 31.75
N LEU A 85 -10.23 7.56 31.78
CA LEU A 85 -10.11 6.47 30.82
C LEU A 85 -10.29 6.99 29.38
N TRP A 86 -11.30 7.84 29.15
CA TRP A 86 -11.57 8.41 27.83
C TRP A 86 -10.42 9.32 27.35
N SER A 87 -9.94 10.22 28.21
CA SER A 87 -8.82 11.12 27.90
C SER A 87 -7.54 10.34 27.56
N ASN A 88 -7.22 9.32 28.35
CA ASN A 88 -6.08 8.45 28.10
C ASN A 88 -6.23 7.67 26.80
N THR A 89 -7.45 7.18 26.51
CA THR A 89 -7.74 6.45 25.27
C THR A 89 -7.57 7.34 24.03
N VAL A 90 -8.05 8.58 24.06
CA VAL A 90 -7.88 9.54 22.93
C VAL A 90 -6.41 9.85 22.68
N ARG A 91 -5.61 10.03 23.74
CA ARG A 91 -4.16 10.22 23.62
C ARG A 91 -3.47 8.98 23.03
N ALA A 92 -3.84 7.78 23.51
CA ALA A 92 -3.29 6.53 23.03
C ALA A 92 -3.61 6.28 21.53
N ILE A 93 -4.83 6.60 21.08
CA ILE A 93 -5.24 6.41 19.68
C ILE A 93 -4.31 7.16 18.70
N LYS A 94 -3.98 8.43 18.99
CA LYS A 94 -3.06 9.22 18.15
C LYS A 94 -1.69 8.55 18.05
N ARG A 95 -1.16 8.11 19.19
CA ARG A 95 0.15 7.45 19.25
C ARG A 95 0.15 6.11 18.51
N ILE A 96 -0.91 5.32 18.62
CA ILE A 96 -1.07 4.05 17.91
C ILE A 96 -1.11 4.28 16.39
N GLU A 97 -1.80 5.34 15.95
CA GLU A 97 -1.87 5.68 14.53
C GLU A 97 -0.50 6.05 13.94
N GLU A 98 0.30 6.84 14.66
CA GLU A 98 1.68 7.14 14.25
C GLU A 98 2.53 5.87 14.10
N ILE A 99 2.48 4.97 15.09
CA ILE A 99 3.23 3.71 15.06
C ILE A 99 2.77 2.85 13.88
N ARG A 100 1.46 2.76 13.64
CA ARG A 100 0.88 2.00 12.54
C ARG A 100 1.37 2.54 11.20
N ASN A 101 1.34 3.86 11.00
CA ASN A 101 1.76 4.47 9.74
C ASN A 101 3.25 4.24 9.49
N LYS A 102 4.11 4.47 10.50
CA LYS A 102 5.55 4.19 10.41
C LYS A 102 5.85 2.74 10.00
N ARG A 103 5.19 1.76 10.62
CA ARG A 103 5.38 0.33 10.28
C ARG A 103 4.89 0.01 8.88
N GLN A 104 3.77 0.59 8.45
CA GLN A 104 3.26 0.42 7.09
C GLN A 104 4.19 1.01 6.04
N ASP A 105 4.74 2.20 6.31
CA ASP A 105 5.66 2.88 5.41
C ASP A 105 6.97 2.09 5.26
N LEU A 106 7.52 1.59 6.38
CA LEU A 106 8.68 0.70 6.37
C LEU A 106 8.42 -0.58 5.55
N HIS A 107 7.25 -1.21 5.70
CA HIS A 107 6.87 -2.37 4.89
C HIS A 107 6.86 -2.06 3.39
N ILE A 108 6.36 -0.88 3.02
CA ILE A 108 6.32 -0.43 1.63
C ILE A 108 7.73 -0.16 1.11
N VAL A 109 8.57 0.53 1.87
CA VAL A 109 9.96 0.84 1.51
C VAL A 109 10.77 -0.43 1.31
N ASN A 110 10.71 -1.36 2.25
CA ASN A 110 11.44 -2.64 2.15
C ASN A 110 11.00 -3.45 0.93
N ARG A 111 9.72 -3.42 0.59
CA ARG A 111 9.19 -4.07 -0.62
C ARG A 111 9.67 -3.42 -1.91
N LEU A 112 9.88 -2.10 -1.93
CA LEU A 112 10.33 -1.37 -3.12
C LEU A 112 11.86 -1.35 -3.28
N LYS A 113 12.63 -1.56 -2.20
CA LYS A 113 14.10 -1.62 -2.21
C LYS A 113 14.71 -2.53 -3.29
N PRO A 114 14.24 -3.78 -3.52
CA PRO A 114 14.84 -4.65 -4.54
C PRO A 114 14.59 -4.20 -5.98
N ASP A 115 13.52 -3.45 -6.24
CA ASP A 115 13.15 -2.98 -7.58
C ASP A 115 14.21 -2.03 -8.14
N LYS A 116 14.82 -1.20 -7.28
CA LYS A 116 15.86 -0.24 -7.65
C LYS A 116 17.06 -0.86 -8.36
N LYS A 117 17.53 -2.01 -7.86
CA LYS A 117 18.68 -2.73 -8.46
C LYS A 117 18.33 -3.26 -9.85
N VAL A 118 17.12 -3.82 -9.99
CA VAL A 118 16.62 -4.33 -11.26
C VAL A 118 16.44 -3.18 -12.27
N THR A 119 15.97 -2.02 -11.83
CA THR A 119 15.85 -0.84 -12.72
C THR A 119 17.22 -0.32 -13.15
N GLU A 120 18.19 -0.23 -12.23
CA GLU A 120 19.56 0.19 -12.56
C GLU A 120 20.21 -0.75 -13.60
N GLU A 121 20.07 -2.06 -13.41
CA GLU A 121 20.57 -3.06 -14.37
C GLU A 121 19.89 -2.95 -15.75
N ALA A 122 18.57 -2.70 -15.76
CA ALA A 122 17.80 -2.52 -16.99
C ALA A 122 18.20 -1.23 -17.72
N GLU A 123 18.39 -0.12 -17.00
CA GLU A 123 18.84 1.16 -17.53
C GLU A 123 20.24 1.05 -18.13
N ILE A 124 21.18 0.39 -17.44
CA ILE A 124 22.52 0.11 -17.95
C ILE A 124 22.44 -0.70 -19.26
N LYS A 125 21.56 -1.69 -19.32
CA LYS A 125 21.35 -2.51 -20.52
C LYS A 125 20.76 -1.69 -21.67
N GLU A 126 19.80 -0.82 -21.38
CA GLU A 126 19.16 0.06 -22.34
C GLU A 126 20.17 1.07 -22.92
N ILE A 127 20.99 1.69 -22.08
CA ILE A 127 22.06 2.62 -22.51
C ILE A 127 23.06 1.91 -23.45
N LYS A 128 23.46 0.67 -23.11
CA LYS A 128 24.38 -0.13 -23.94
C LYS A 128 23.78 -0.43 -25.32
N GLN A 129 22.50 -0.76 -25.38
CA GLN A 129 21.80 -1.09 -26.64
C GLN A 129 21.45 0.17 -27.46
N GLY A 130 21.06 1.24 -26.78
CA GLY A 130 20.60 2.51 -27.35
C GLY A 130 21.71 3.50 -27.71
N ILE A 131 22.98 3.15 -27.51
CA ILE A 131 24.13 4.05 -27.76
C ILE A 131 24.19 4.57 -29.21
N THR A 132 23.55 3.86 -30.14
CA THR A 132 23.47 4.23 -31.55
C THR A 132 22.53 5.39 -31.85
N LEU A 133 21.58 5.68 -30.96
CA LEU A 133 20.51 6.68 -31.13
C LEU A 133 20.87 8.08 -30.61
N ILE A 134 21.95 8.21 -29.83
CA ILE A 134 22.25 9.41 -29.02
C ILE A 134 23.12 10.45 -29.77
N GLY A 135 23.77 10.09 -30.90
CA GLY A 135 24.54 11.07 -31.66
C GLY A 135 25.36 10.52 -32.85
N PRO A 136 25.99 11.42 -33.63
CA PRO A 136 26.81 11.06 -34.79
C PRO A 136 28.01 10.18 -34.39
N PRO A 137 28.56 9.37 -35.32
CA PRO A 137 29.53 8.30 -35.02
C PRO A 137 30.79 8.74 -34.25
N VAL A 138 31.20 10.00 -34.37
CA VAL A 138 32.40 10.56 -33.74
C VAL A 138 32.23 10.78 -32.23
N GLU A 139 31.02 11.10 -31.76
CA GLU A 139 30.74 11.28 -30.33
C GLU A 139 30.56 9.96 -29.58
N LYS A 140 30.25 8.86 -30.30
CA LYS A 140 30.08 7.52 -29.72
C LYS A 140 31.28 7.06 -28.91
N ARG A 141 32.51 7.19 -29.44
CA ARG A 141 33.74 6.78 -28.74
C ARG A 141 34.03 7.59 -27.48
N LYS A 142 33.66 8.88 -27.46
CA LYS A 142 33.79 9.73 -26.26
C LYS A 142 32.74 9.35 -25.20
N LEU A 143 31.52 9.04 -25.63
CA LEU A 143 30.42 8.64 -24.77
C LEU A 143 30.66 7.25 -24.14
N GLU A 144 31.10 6.27 -24.92
CA GLU A 144 31.49 4.93 -24.47
C GLU A 144 32.56 4.97 -23.37
N ARG A 145 33.59 5.83 -23.55
CA ARG A 145 34.64 6.02 -22.55
C ARG A 145 34.09 6.61 -21.25
N LYS A 146 33.25 7.65 -21.33
CA LYS A 146 32.57 8.22 -20.15
C LYS A 146 31.70 7.20 -19.43
N ILE A 147 30.90 6.42 -20.16
CA ILE A 147 30.05 5.37 -19.59
C ILE A 147 30.88 4.29 -18.89
N SER A 148 32.01 3.87 -19.49
CA SER A 148 32.92 2.89 -18.90
C SER A 148 33.63 3.38 -17.63
N GLN A 149 33.78 4.71 -17.48
CA GLN A 149 34.36 5.36 -16.31
C GLN A 149 33.34 5.39 -15.17
N VAL A 150 32.10 5.80 -15.45
CA VAL A 150 31.01 5.89 -14.47
C VAL A 150 30.62 4.50 -13.94
N MET A 151 30.64 3.46 -14.78
CA MET A 151 30.32 2.10 -14.34
C MET A 151 31.39 1.42 -13.45
N ARG A 152 32.58 2.02 -13.26
CA ARG A 152 33.63 1.49 -12.35
C ARG A 152 33.55 2.03 -10.93
N GLU A 153 32.72 3.03 -10.67
CA GLU A 153 32.59 3.68 -9.35
C GLU A 153 31.36 3.24 -8.49
N PRO A 154 30.88 1.99 -8.44
CA PRO A 154 29.66 1.69 -7.68
C PRO A 154 29.83 1.29 -6.19
N GLU A 155 31.03 1.30 -5.58
CA GLU A 155 31.25 0.61 -4.28
C GLU A 155 31.70 1.46 -3.06
N SER A 156 31.41 2.77 -2.98
CA SER A 156 31.87 3.58 -1.83
C SER A 156 30.79 4.23 -0.95
N MET A 157 29.49 3.89 -1.09
CA MET A 157 28.42 4.63 -0.38
C MET A 157 27.32 3.80 0.31
N GLU A 158 27.51 2.50 0.61
CA GLU A 158 26.48 1.70 1.32
C GLU A 158 26.83 1.29 2.78
N THR A 159 27.88 1.83 3.43
CA THR A 159 28.24 1.44 4.81
C THR A 159 28.30 2.60 5.82
N GLU A 160 27.25 3.41 5.95
CA GLU A 160 27.01 4.19 7.19
C GLU A 160 25.50 4.35 7.41
N GLY A 161 24.93 3.69 8.43
CA GLY A 161 23.51 3.79 8.79
C GLY A 161 23.00 2.67 9.67
#